data_AF-A0A2V5NJQ7-F1
#
_entry.id   AF-A0A2V5NJQ7-F1
#
_cell.length_a   1.000
_cell.length_b   1.000
_cell.length_c   1.000
_cell.angle_alpha   90.00
_cell.angle_beta   90.00
_cell.angle_gamma   90.00
#
_symmetry.space_group_name_H-M   'P 1'
#
loop_
_entity.id
_entity.type
_entity.pdbx_description
1 polymer ?
#
loop_
_entity_poly.entity_id
_entity_poly.type
_entity_poly.pdbx_seq_one_letter_code
_entity_poly.pdbx_strand_id
1 'polypeptide(L)'
;MDPANPTFLGDYPKFAKWNSAGTPGQNAYFLTMNLFNQPVGGFQGVRAYALDRASMLGGGPTNAIGFTLSATDVGASYSFVAATERTGDPPPTGRNEMVLAIDSPNFGNVTLTQVHARFFHVDFTNPANATFGVGTSHAPNAEITVNGFVDAFTDTTSDLVPQSGTSIKLDTLGDKIMTPVVYQNLGGTESLWADQTVIENYPNGPTAVRWYQFDVTGGNFPATALQQQSWDNAGDGLWRWMPSIAVDENGNTVIGYSTSSASIFPSIRYAGRLAADPPSNLTQGEAVMFAGVSAQTNGSRWGDYTRTEVDPSDGMSFYHINQYAQSGIWHTRIGKFNFQGGGASPTPSPSATPSSCSWANGPDLPSTDTRSVGVFFPANGKFYVMGGRDLNNVEVTNPFEYDPGSNSWTTKAAAYPDAFTNNMACGVLNDSG
;
A
#
# COMPACT_ATOMS: atom_id res chain seq x y z
N MET A 1 -7.43 18.23 -9.78
CA MET A 1 -8.40 19.35 -9.80
C MET A 1 -9.59 18.92 -10.63
N ASP A 2 -10.79 18.92 -10.04
CA ASP A 2 -12.03 18.72 -10.79
C ASP A 2 -12.26 19.95 -11.68
N PRO A 3 -12.28 19.84 -13.02
CA PRO A 3 -12.62 20.97 -13.86
C PRO A 3 -14.04 21.50 -13.59
N ALA A 4 -14.96 20.62 -13.14
CA ALA A 4 -16.33 20.98 -12.81
C ALA A 4 -16.48 21.54 -11.37
N ASN A 5 -15.54 21.25 -10.47
CA ASN A 5 -15.55 21.69 -9.07
C ASN A 5 -14.15 22.19 -8.66
N PRO A 6 -13.68 23.32 -9.23
CA PRO A 6 -12.29 23.77 -9.08
C PRO A 6 -11.92 24.17 -7.64
N THR A 7 -12.91 24.32 -6.76
CA THR A 7 -12.73 24.64 -5.33
C THR A 7 -12.65 23.40 -4.44
N PHE A 8 -12.78 22.19 -4.98
CA PHE A 8 -12.68 20.96 -4.20
C PHE A 8 -11.24 20.43 -4.21
N LEU A 9 -10.73 20.15 -3.01
CA LEU A 9 -9.49 19.41 -2.79
C LEU A 9 -9.82 17.92 -2.71
N GLY A 10 -9.09 17.10 -3.48
CA GLY A 10 -9.08 15.65 -3.30
C GLY A 10 -8.06 15.28 -2.23
N ASP A 11 -8.55 14.75 -1.12
CA ASP A 11 -7.74 14.29 0.01
C ASP A 11 -7.78 12.75 0.11
N TYR A 12 -6.80 12.20 0.81
CA TYR A 12 -6.62 10.76 1.04
C TYR A 12 -6.65 9.91 -0.25
N PRO A 13 -5.90 10.28 -1.31
CA PRO A 13 -5.91 9.58 -2.58
C PRO A 13 -5.37 8.14 -2.46
N LYS A 14 -6.09 7.17 -3.03
CA LYS A 14 -5.70 5.76 -3.04
C LYS A 14 -5.69 5.24 -4.47
N PHE A 15 -4.59 4.58 -4.84
CA PHE A 15 -4.43 3.98 -6.17
C PHE A 15 -4.60 2.48 -6.14
N ALA A 16 -5.26 1.96 -7.17
CA ALA A 16 -5.37 0.55 -7.45
C ALA A 16 -5.03 0.26 -8.93
N LYS A 17 -4.56 -0.96 -9.19
CA LYS A 17 -4.32 -1.47 -10.53
C LYS A 17 -5.29 -2.60 -10.78
N TRP A 18 -6.01 -2.53 -11.90
CA TRP A 18 -6.83 -3.62 -12.42
C TRP A 18 -6.47 -3.87 -13.87
N ASN A 19 -6.21 -5.13 -14.22
CA ASN A 19 -5.80 -5.50 -15.56
C ASN A 19 -6.63 -6.67 -16.07
N SER A 20 -7.90 -6.38 -16.39
CA SER A 20 -8.78 -7.33 -17.07
C SER A 20 -8.82 -7.06 -18.59
N ALA A 21 -8.34 -8.02 -19.38
CA ALA A 21 -8.47 -7.98 -20.83
C ALA A 21 -9.96 -7.96 -21.28
N GLY A 22 -10.24 -7.72 -22.57
CA GLY A 22 -11.60 -7.81 -23.12
C GLY A 22 -11.95 -6.66 -24.06
N THR A 23 -13.24 -6.51 -24.38
CA THR A 23 -13.76 -5.43 -25.23
C THR A 23 -15.11 -4.93 -24.70
N PRO A 24 -15.15 -3.83 -23.91
CA PRO A 24 -14.00 -3.08 -23.42
C PRO A 24 -13.26 -3.85 -22.31
N GLY A 25 -11.93 -3.92 -22.42
CA GLY A 25 -11.09 -4.41 -21.33
C GLY A 25 -11.13 -3.43 -20.15
N GLN A 26 -11.16 -3.93 -18.93
CA GLN A 26 -11.16 -3.12 -17.71
C GLN A 26 -9.72 -2.84 -17.28
N ASN A 27 -8.91 -2.32 -18.21
CA ASN A 27 -7.48 -2.08 -18.02
C ASN A 27 -7.23 -0.63 -17.60
N ALA A 28 -7.19 -0.37 -16.30
CA ALA A 28 -7.04 0.98 -15.78
C ALA A 28 -6.21 1.05 -14.49
N TYR A 29 -5.66 2.23 -14.24
CA TYR A 29 -5.32 2.64 -12.88
C TYR A 29 -6.53 3.32 -12.26
N PHE A 30 -6.99 2.81 -11.13
CA PHE A 30 -8.11 3.39 -10.40
C PHE A 30 -7.61 4.30 -9.29
N LEU A 31 -8.35 5.38 -9.04
CA LEU A 31 -8.03 6.37 -8.02
C LEU A 31 -9.30 6.79 -7.29
N THR A 32 -9.32 6.64 -5.97
CA THR A 32 -10.38 7.19 -5.11
C THR A 32 -9.85 8.32 -4.24
N MET A 33 -10.69 9.32 -3.95
CA MET A 33 -10.35 10.45 -3.08
C MET A 33 -11.59 11.00 -2.37
N ASN A 34 -11.40 11.48 -1.16
CA ASN A 34 -12.41 12.21 -0.39
C ASN A 34 -12.38 13.67 -0.83
N LEU A 35 -13.53 14.29 -1.09
CA LEU A 35 -13.62 15.67 -1.58
C LEU A 35 -13.93 16.63 -0.43
N PHE A 36 -13.18 17.71 -0.33
CA PHE A 36 -13.39 18.77 0.65
C PHE A 36 -13.43 20.14 -0.03
N ASN A 37 -14.37 20.99 0.36
CA ASN A 37 -14.41 22.36 -0.15
C ASN A 37 -13.26 23.18 0.43
N GLN A 38 -12.59 23.98 -0.39
CA GLN A 38 -11.55 24.90 0.05
C GLN A 38 -12.09 26.33 0.13
N PRO A 39 -11.67 27.13 1.14
CA PRO A 39 -10.71 26.83 2.21
C PRO A 39 -11.35 26.23 3.49
N VAL A 40 -12.67 26.01 3.50
CA VAL A 40 -13.47 25.74 4.71
C VAL A 40 -13.34 24.30 5.24
N GLY A 41 -12.91 23.35 4.41
CA GLY A 41 -12.59 21.97 4.79
C GLY A 41 -13.79 21.06 5.02
N GLY A 42 -15.00 21.45 4.57
CA GLY A 42 -16.20 20.64 4.69
C GLY A 42 -16.26 19.53 3.65
N PHE A 43 -16.57 18.31 4.07
CA PHE A 43 -16.72 17.15 3.19
C PHE A 43 -17.82 17.38 2.14
N GLN A 44 -17.52 17.05 0.89
CA GLN A 44 -18.40 17.27 -0.27
C GLN A 44 -18.79 15.95 -0.97
N GLY A 45 -18.20 14.83 -0.56
CA GLY A 45 -18.44 13.52 -1.15
C GLY A 45 -17.15 12.82 -1.56
N VAL A 46 -17.25 11.88 -2.50
CA VAL A 46 -16.14 11.02 -2.93
C VAL A 46 -16.03 11.07 -4.44
N ARG A 47 -14.81 10.97 -4.95
CA ARG A 47 -14.56 10.76 -6.38
C ARG A 47 -13.84 9.47 -6.64
N ALA A 48 -14.28 8.76 -7.68
CA ALA A 48 -13.61 7.61 -8.24
C ALA A 48 -13.21 7.90 -9.69
N TYR A 49 -11.98 7.57 -10.05
CA TYR A 49 -11.46 7.67 -11.41
C TYR A 49 -10.96 6.34 -11.92
N ALA A 50 -11.06 6.16 -13.23
CA ALA A 50 -10.30 5.21 -13.99
C ALA A 50 -9.43 5.97 -14.99
N LEU A 51 -8.15 5.61 -15.04
CA LEU A 51 -7.14 6.20 -15.93
C LEU A 51 -6.71 5.14 -16.94
N ASP A 52 -6.74 5.46 -18.23
CA ASP A 52 -6.44 4.54 -19.34
C ASP A 52 -4.98 4.08 -19.28
N ARG A 53 -4.81 2.89 -18.72
CA ARG A 53 -3.48 2.32 -18.45
C ARG A 53 -2.74 2.02 -19.76
N ALA A 54 -3.43 1.52 -20.77
CA ALA A 54 -2.81 1.15 -22.04
C ALA A 54 -2.26 2.39 -22.76
N SER A 55 -3.05 3.45 -22.83
CA SER A 55 -2.61 4.73 -23.38
C SER A 55 -1.45 5.32 -22.58
N MET A 56 -1.55 5.38 -21.25
CA MET A 56 -0.48 5.94 -20.39
C MET A 56 0.85 5.19 -20.52
N LEU A 57 0.83 3.86 -20.58
CA LEU A 57 2.05 3.06 -20.75
C LEU A 57 2.68 3.24 -22.13
N GLY A 58 1.88 3.54 -23.15
CA GLY A 58 2.36 3.91 -24.49
C GLY A 58 2.79 5.38 -24.62
N GLY A 59 2.83 6.15 -23.53
CA GLY A 59 3.14 7.59 -23.54
C GLY A 59 2.01 8.50 -24.07
N GLY A 60 0.81 7.94 -24.23
CA GLY A 60 -0.40 8.65 -24.64
C GLY A 60 -1.12 9.38 -23.49
N PRO A 61 -2.27 10.02 -23.79
CA PRO A 61 -3.06 10.74 -22.79
C PRO A 61 -3.71 9.79 -21.77
N THR A 62 -4.03 10.31 -20.58
CA THR A 62 -4.65 9.55 -19.48
C THR A 62 -6.08 9.09 -19.74
N ASN A 63 -6.83 9.74 -20.64
CA ASN A 63 -8.25 9.46 -20.94
C ASN A 63 -9.11 9.16 -19.68
N ALA A 64 -9.07 10.05 -18.69
CA ALA A 64 -9.70 9.79 -17.40
C ALA A 64 -11.25 9.72 -17.49
N ILE A 65 -11.83 8.64 -16.96
CA ILE A 65 -13.26 8.52 -16.68
C ILE A 65 -13.45 8.73 -15.18
N GLY A 66 -14.37 9.60 -14.77
CA GLY A 66 -14.56 9.94 -13.36
C GLY A 66 -16.01 10.03 -12.94
N PHE A 67 -16.31 9.50 -11.77
CA PHE A 67 -17.60 9.61 -11.09
C PHE A 67 -17.43 10.42 -9.81
N THR A 68 -18.19 11.50 -9.68
CA THR A 68 -18.25 12.33 -8.48
C THR A 68 -19.56 12.08 -7.77
N LEU A 69 -19.50 11.55 -6.56
CA LEU A 69 -20.66 11.35 -5.70
C LEU A 69 -20.68 12.46 -4.66
N SER A 70 -21.83 13.10 -4.47
CA SER A 70 -22.00 14.14 -3.45
C SER A 70 -22.05 13.53 -2.04
N ALA A 71 -21.94 14.39 -1.02
CA ALA A 71 -22.14 13.98 0.38
C ALA A 71 -23.48 13.26 0.60
N THR A 72 -24.54 13.66 -0.13
CA THR A 72 -25.85 13.00 -0.06
C THR A 72 -25.83 11.61 -0.71
N ASP A 73 -25.14 11.45 -1.84
CA ASP A 73 -25.07 10.17 -2.56
C ASP A 73 -24.27 9.11 -1.77
N VAL A 74 -23.20 9.53 -1.08
CA VAL A 74 -22.36 8.61 -0.31
C VAL A 74 -22.89 8.31 1.09
N GLY A 75 -23.74 9.17 1.66
CA GLY A 75 -24.25 8.99 3.02
C GLY A 75 -23.12 8.94 4.05
N ALA A 76 -23.10 7.90 4.91
CA ALA A 76 -22.07 7.70 5.92
C ALA A 76 -20.79 7.06 5.35
N SER A 77 -20.80 6.56 4.11
CA SER A 77 -19.65 5.94 3.45
C SER A 77 -18.69 6.97 2.87
N TYR A 78 -17.99 7.73 3.72
CA TYR A 78 -17.23 8.90 3.28
C TYR A 78 -15.90 8.58 2.56
N SER A 79 -15.43 7.33 2.54
CA SER A 79 -14.18 6.95 1.85
C SER A 79 -14.26 5.59 1.17
N PHE A 80 -13.85 5.57 -0.10
CA PHE A 80 -13.86 4.36 -0.93
C PHE A 80 -12.44 3.84 -1.15
N VAL A 81 -12.30 2.52 -1.30
CA VAL A 81 -11.04 1.85 -1.62
C VAL A 81 -11.25 0.91 -2.80
N ALA A 82 -10.61 1.21 -3.92
CA ALA A 82 -10.56 0.34 -5.08
C ALA A 82 -9.65 -0.87 -4.84
N ALA A 83 -10.01 -2.02 -5.39
CA ALA A 83 -9.29 -3.27 -5.21
C ALA A 83 -8.07 -3.31 -6.14
N THR A 84 -6.92 -3.71 -5.61
CA THR A 84 -5.69 -3.78 -6.40
C THR A 84 -5.30 -5.23 -6.63
N GLU A 85 -5.20 -5.61 -7.91
CA GLU A 85 -4.69 -6.91 -8.33
C GLU A 85 -3.17 -6.92 -8.16
N ARG A 86 -2.66 -7.82 -7.31
CA ARG A 86 -1.23 -7.89 -7.01
C ARG A 86 -0.64 -9.29 -7.15
N THR A 87 -1.35 -10.32 -6.70
CA THR A 87 -0.87 -11.71 -6.67
C THR A 87 -1.90 -12.65 -7.30
N GLY A 88 -1.39 -13.75 -7.87
CA GLY A 88 -2.21 -14.73 -8.58
C GLY A 88 -2.48 -14.37 -10.04
N ASP A 89 -3.50 -15.03 -10.60
CA ASP A 89 -3.95 -14.79 -11.97
C ASP A 89 -4.58 -13.39 -12.11
N PRO A 90 -4.53 -12.77 -13.30
CA PRO A 90 -5.28 -11.54 -13.54
C PRO A 90 -6.80 -11.77 -13.40
N PRO A 91 -7.59 -10.71 -13.18
CA PRO A 91 -9.04 -10.80 -13.21
C PRO A 91 -9.51 -11.37 -14.56
N PRO A 92 -10.53 -12.27 -14.56
CA PRO A 92 -11.06 -12.82 -15.80
C PRO A 92 -11.47 -11.74 -16.80
N THR A 93 -11.43 -12.05 -18.10
CA THR A 93 -11.72 -11.10 -19.18
C THR A 93 -13.07 -10.39 -18.98
N GLY A 94 -13.07 -9.05 -19.11
CA GLY A 94 -14.24 -8.19 -18.97
C GLY A 94 -14.67 -7.94 -17.51
N ARG A 95 -13.88 -8.38 -16.52
CA ARG A 95 -14.23 -8.22 -15.12
C ARG A 95 -14.18 -6.77 -14.69
N ASN A 96 -15.33 -6.23 -14.28
CA ASN A 96 -15.42 -4.91 -13.66
C ASN A 96 -14.55 -4.82 -12.41
N GLU A 97 -13.96 -3.66 -12.21
CA GLU A 97 -13.24 -3.32 -10.99
C GLU A 97 -14.17 -3.33 -9.78
N MET A 98 -13.66 -3.67 -8.60
CA MET A 98 -14.42 -3.74 -7.36
C MET A 98 -13.96 -2.69 -6.35
N VAL A 99 -14.90 -1.98 -5.74
CA VAL A 99 -14.63 -0.89 -4.78
C VAL A 99 -15.41 -1.14 -3.50
N LEU A 100 -14.73 -1.07 -2.36
CA LEU A 100 -15.31 -1.28 -1.04
C LEU A 100 -15.36 0.01 -0.21
N ALA A 101 -16.33 0.07 0.69
CA ALA A 101 -16.46 1.09 1.72
C ALA A 101 -17.13 0.51 2.96
N ILE A 102 -16.94 1.18 4.09
CA ILE A 102 -17.80 1.06 5.27
C ILE A 102 -18.47 2.40 5.52
N ASP A 103 -19.59 2.37 6.23
CA ASP A 103 -20.14 3.57 6.84
C ASP A 103 -19.28 4.04 8.00
N SER A 104 -19.32 5.35 8.26
CA SER A 104 -18.85 5.99 9.50
C SER A 104 -19.83 7.10 9.85
N PRO A 105 -20.80 6.83 10.73
CA PRO A 105 -21.82 7.79 11.11
C PRO A 105 -21.22 8.97 11.89
N ASN A 106 -21.98 10.06 12.02
CA ASN A 106 -21.53 11.27 12.74
C ASN A 106 -21.40 11.10 14.27
N PHE A 107 -21.73 9.92 14.80
CA PHE A 107 -21.72 9.61 16.23
C PHE A 107 -20.99 8.28 16.44
N GLY A 108 -20.18 8.20 17.49
CA GLY A 108 -19.51 6.97 17.90
C GLY A 108 -20.47 5.95 18.51
N ASN A 109 -19.93 4.80 18.93
CA ASN A 109 -20.69 3.69 19.54
C ASN A 109 -21.81 3.08 18.67
N VAL A 110 -21.79 3.32 17.36
CA VAL A 110 -22.75 2.69 16.45
C VAL A 110 -22.19 1.32 16.05
N THR A 111 -22.99 0.28 16.23
CA THR A 111 -22.65 -1.05 15.72
C THR A 111 -23.01 -1.12 14.24
N LEU A 112 -22.00 -1.21 13.40
CA LEU A 112 -22.09 -1.42 11.96
C LEU A 112 -21.98 -2.89 11.63
N THR A 113 -22.66 -3.33 10.57
CA THR A 113 -22.80 -4.76 10.21
C THR A 113 -22.64 -5.02 8.71
N GLN A 114 -22.20 -4.00 7.95
CA GLN A 114 -22.16 -4.06 6.49
C GLN A 114 -20.84 -3.54 5.93
N VAL A 115 -20.43 -4.12 4.80
CA VAL A 115 -19.43 -3.57 3.88
C VAL A 115 -20.14 -3.31 2.56
N HIS A 116 -20.05 -2.08 2.07
CA HIS A 116 -20.70 -1.63 0.84
C HIS A 116 -19.79 -1.91 -0.35
N ALA A 117 -20.29 -2.63 -1.36
CA ALA A 117 -19.50 -3.03 -2.52
C ALA A 117 -20.07 -2.47 -3.83
N ARG A 118 -19.19 -1.95 -4.69
CA ARG A 118 -19.53 -1.37 -5.99
C ARG A 118 -18.67 -1.95 -7.10
N PHE A 119 -19.27 -2.09 -8.28
CA PHE A 119 -18.53 -2.28 -9.52
C PHE A 119 -18.18 -0.93 -10.14
N PHE A 120 -17.00 -0.86 -10.76
CA PHE A 120 -16.61 0.21 -11.66
C PHE A 120 -16.34 -0.42 -13.04
N HIS A 121 -17.25 -0.16 -13.97
CA HIS A 121 -17.11 -0.51 -15.38
C HIS A 121 -16.57 0.67 -16.18
N VAL A 122 -15.57 0.43 -17.03
CA VAL A 122 -14.93 1.42 -17.90
C VAL A 122 -15.09 1.06 -19.36
N ASP A 123 -15.26 2.09 -20.18
CA ASP A 123 -15.20 2.02 -21.64
C ASP A 123 -14.54 3.30 -22.16
N PHE A 124 -13.23 3.25 -22.36
CA PHE A 124 -12.46 4.41 -22.84
C PHE A 124 -12.76 4.75 -24.31
N THR A 125 -13.35 3.82 -25.08
CA THR A 125 -13.77 4.08 -26.47
C THR A 125 -15.09 4.83 -26.50
N ASN A 126 -16.04 4.45 -25.64
CA ASN A 126 -17.30 5.15 -25.46
C ASN A 126 -17.55 5.43 -23.96
N PRO A 127 -17.04 6.55 -23.43
CA PRO A 127 -17.16 6.88 -22.00
C PRO A 127 -18.60 6.92 -21.46
N ALA A 128 -19.61 7.12 -22.31
CA ALA A 128 -21.01 7.07 -21.91
C ALA A 128 -21.50 5.68 -21.48
N ASN A 129 -20.75 4.62 -21.81
CA ASN A 129 -21.04 3.25 -21.37
C ASN A 129 -20.46 2.93 -19.98
N ALA A 130 -19.58 3.78 -19.44
CA ALA A 130 -18.99 3.55 -18.12
C ALA A 130 -20.05 3.61 -17.01
N THR A 131 -19.90 2.77 -15.98
CA THR A 131 -20.82 2.75 -14.83
C THR A 131 -20.04 2.63 -13.52
N PHE A 132 -20.63 3.17 -12.45
CA PHE A 132 -20.14 3.02 -11.10
C PHE A 132 -21.32 2.85 -10.15
N GLY A 133 -21.38 1.73 -9.42
CA GLY A 133 -22.54 1.41 -8.59
C GLY A 133 -23.81 1.16 -9.40
N VAL A 134 -24.96 1.41 -8.79
CA VAL A 134 -26.30 1.24 -9.38
C VAL A 134 -27.02 2.59 -9.49
N GLY A 135 -27.55 2.86 -10.68
CA GLY A 135 -28.38 4.04 -10.95
C GLY A 135 -27.61 5.36 -10.87
N THR A 136 -28.36 6.46 -10.89
CA THR A 136 -27.80 7.82 -10.94
C THR A 136 -27.22 8.30 -9.60
N SER A 137 -27.61 7.67 -8.48
CA SER A 137 -27.04 7.96 -7.16
C SER A 137 -25.79 7.11 -6.85
N HIS A 138 -25.38 6.25 -7.78
CA HIS A 138 -24.21 5.38 -7.61
C HIS A 138 -24.27 4.51 -6.33
N ALA A 139 -25.47 4.00 -6.03
CA ALA A 139 -25.70 3.14 -4.87
C ALA A 139 -24.82 1.87 -4.92
N PRO A 140 -24.52 1.24 -3.78
CA PRO A 140 -23.82 -0.05 -3.75
C PRO A 140 -24.48 -1.09 -4.64
N ASN A 141 -23.68 -1.91 -5.32
CA ASN A 141 -24.17 -3.10 -6.02
C ASN A 141 -24.53 -4.21 -5.03
N ALA A 142 -23.88 -4.25 -3.87
CA ALA A 142 -24.18 -5.21 -2.81
C ALA A 142 -23.90 -4.63 -1.42
N GLU A 143 -24.67 -5.14 -0.46
CA GLU A 143 -24.50 -4.94 0.97
C GLU A 143 -24.01 -6.25 1.58
N ILE A 144 -22.71 -6.37 1.83
CA ILE A 144 -22.12 -7.59 2.34
C ILE A 144 -22.27 -7.61 3.87
N THR A 145 -22.96 -8.61 4.40
CA THR A 145 -23.16 -8.74 5.85
C THR A 145 -21.86 -9.22 6.53
N VAL A 146 -21.44 -8.51 7.57
CA VAL A 146 -20.26 -8.82 8.39
C VAL A 146 -20.63 -8.85 9.88
N ASN A 147 -19.71 -9.37 10.71
CA ASN A 147 -19.88 -9.33 12.17
C ASN A 147 -19.89 -7.87 12.64
N GLY A 148 -20.71 -7.59 13.66
CA GLY A 148 -20.79 -6.27 14.27
C GLY A 148 -19.41 -5.68 14.59
N PHE A 149 -19.22 -4.40 14.27
CA PHE A 149 -18.05 -3.63 14.67
C PHE A 149 -18.45 -2.20 15.05
N VAL A 150 -17.58 -1.54 15.80
CA VAL A 150 -17.69 -0.12 16.13
C VAL A 150 -16.42 0.55 15.62
N ASP A 151 -16.58 1.65 14.90
CA ASP A 151 -15.48 2.47 14.42
C ASP A 151 -14.69 3.06 15.58
N ALA A 152 -13.38 3.22 15.41
CA ALA A 152 -12.49 3.65 16.48
C ALA A 152 -12.43 5.19 16.66
N PHE A 153 -13.58 5.86 16.77
CA PHE A 153 -13.68 7.29 17.09
C PHE A 153 -14.81 7.54 18.08
N THR A 154 -14.80 8.69 18.77
CA THR A 154 -15.93 9.20 19.58
C THR A 154 -16.57 10.40 18.91
N ASP A 155 -17.71 10.85 19.44
CA ASP A 155 -18.42 12.04 18.97
C ASP A 155 -17.56 13.32 18.90
N THR A 156 -16.39 13.34 19.53
CA THR A 156 -15.53 14.52 19.63
C THR A 156 -14.11 14.33 19.09
N THR A 157 -13.63 13.09 18.89
CA THR A 157 -12.25 12.85 18.47
C THR A 157 -12.00 11.42 17.99
N SER A 158 -11.00 11.25 17.12
CA SER A 158 -10.38 9.97 16.76
C SER A 158 -9.01 9.75 17.42
N ASP A 159 -8.53 10.71 18.22
CA ASP A 159 -7.26 10.63 18.95
C ASP A 159 -7.41 9.75 20.21
N LEU A 160 -7.47 8.43 20.01
CA LEU A 160 -7.78 7.47 21.08
C LEU A 160 -6.56 6.70 21.57
N VAL A 161 -5.56 6.47 20.72
CA VAL A 161 -4.45 5.54 20.97
C VAL A 161 -3.44 6.15 21.95
N PRO A 162 -3.25 5.56 23.15
CA PRO A 162 -2.28 6.05 24.11
C PRO A 162 -0.85 5.67 23.72
N GLN A 163 0.12 6.42 24.23
CA GLN A 163 1.56 6.20 24.05
C GLN A 163 2.27 6.30 25.40
N SER A 164 3.32 5.53 25.61
CA SER A 164 4.16 5.71 26.81
C SER A 164 4.81 7.10 26.84
N GLY A 165 4.96 7.67 28.04
CA GLY A 165 5.73 8.91 28.25
C GLY A 165 5.04 10.21 27.81
N THR A 166 3.78 10.19 27.39
CA THR A 166 3.01 11.40 27.02
C THR A 166 1.51 11.22 27.26
N SER A 167 0.77 12.33 27.34
CA SER A 167 -0.71 12.35 27.32
C SER A 167 -1.28 12.55 25.91
N ILE A 168 -0.44 12.86 24.92
CA ILE A 168 -0.87 12.98 23.51
C ILE A 168 -1.25 11.60 22.99
N LYS A 169 -2.47 11.49 22.48
CA LYS A 169 -3.00 10.29 21.84
C LYS A 169 -2.85 10.38 20.32
N LEU A 170 -2.78 9.23 19.67
CA LEU A 170 -2.69 9.13 18.22
C LEU A 170 -4.06 8.87 17.60
N ASP A 171 -4.22 9.43 16.41
CA ASP A 171 -5.40 9.32 15.56
C ASP A 171 -5.53 7.88 15.03
N THR A 172 -6.70 7.28 15.18
CA THR A 172 -6.98 5.88 14.81
C THR A 172 -7.25 5.68 13.32
N LEU A 173 -7.78 6.71 12.64
CA LEU A 173 -8.43 6.61 11.31
C LEU A 173 -9.44 5.45 11.22
N GLY A 174 -10.06 5.08 12.35
CA GLY A 174 -10.94 3.92 12.45
C GLY A 174 -12.31 4.09 11.81
N ASP A 175 -12.48 5.16 11.05
CA ASP A 175 -13.67 5.50 10.30
C ASP A 175 -13.64 4.88 8.88
N LYS A 176 -12.55 4.25 8.39
CA LYS A 176 -12.49 3.72 7.00
C LYS A 176 -11.84 2.34 6.90
N ILE A 177 -12.17 1.66 5.79
CA ILE A 177 -11.30 0.64 5.20
C ILE A 177 -9.95 1.26 4.84
N MET A 178 -8.88 0.59 5.25
CA MET A 178 -7.51 1.01 4.97
C MET A 178 -7.05 0.50 3.61
N THR A 179 -6.03 1.16 3.06
CA THR A 179 -5.46 0.75 1.78
C THR A 179 -4.33 -0.27 2.02
N PRO A 180 -4.22 -1.33 1.19
CA PRO A 180 -5.06 -1.65 0.04
C PRO A 180 -6.28 -2.52 0.38
N VAL A 181 -7.29 -2.52 -0.50
CA VAL A 181 -8.14 -3.70 -0.71
C VAL A 181 -7.42 -4.58 -1.70
N VAL A 182 -7.11 -5.82 -1.34
CA VAL A 182 -6.36 -6.76 -2.20
C VAL A 182 -7.33 -7.64 -2.96
N TYR A 183 -7.15 -7.71 -4.28
CA TYR A 183 -7.78 -8.75 -5.10
C TYR A 183 -6.77 -9.87 -5.37
N GLN A 184 -7.24 -11.10 -5.28
CA GLN A 184 -6.50 -12.30 -5.60
C GLN A 184 -7.36 -13.27 -6.42
N ASN A 185 -6.79 -13.88 -7.45
CA ASN A 185 -7.37 -15.00 -8.18
C ASN A 185 -6.40 -16.19 -8.16
N LEU A 186 -6.82 -17.31 -7.57
CA LEU A 186 -6.06 -18.55 -7.54
C LEU A 186 -6.77 -19.61 -8.36
N GLY A 187 -6.36 -19.79 -9.62
CA GLY A 187 -6.89 -20.84 -10.48
C GLY A 187 -8.41 -20.72 -10.74
N GLY A 188 -8.94 -19.50 -10.74
CA GLY A 188 -10.35 -19.19 -10.94
C GLY A 188 -11.15 -18.97 -9.64
N THR A 189 -10.56 -19.17 -8.47
CA THR A 189 -11.17 -18.75 -7.19
C THR A 189 -10.73 -17.32 -6.88
N GLU A 190 -11.70 -16.41 -6.83
CA GLU A 190 -11.43 -14.97 -6.72
C GLU A 190 -11.83 -14.45 -5.35
N SER A 191 -10.98 -13.63 -4.72
CA SER A 191 -11.27 -13.06 -3.42
C SER A 191 -10.85 -11.60 -3.28
N LEU A 192 -11.59 -10.87 -2.43
CA LEU A 192 -11.20 -9.56 -1.93
C LEU A 192 -10.79 -9.67 -0.46
N TRP A 193 -9.74 -8.95 -0.09
CA TRP A 193 -9.26 -8.83 1.29
C TRP A 193 -9.20 -7.36 1.69
N ALA A 194 -9.72 -7.05 2.86
CA ALA A 194 -9.81 -5.68 3.36
C ALA A 194 -9.58 -5.67 4.87
N ASP A 195 -9.10 -4.54 5.38
CA ASP A 195 -8.92 -4.32 6.81
C ASP A 195 -9.26 -2.89 7.24
N GLN A 196 -9.44 -2.71 8.55
CA GLN A 196 -9.74 -1.43 9.19
C GLN A 196 -9.41 -1.48 10.69
N THR A 197 -9.30 -0.31 11.30
CA THR A 197 -9.20 -0.20 12.77
C THR A 197 -10.61 -0.19 13.38
N VAL A 198 -10.86 -1.01 14.39
CA VAL A 198 -12.12 -1.01 15.17
C VAL A 198 -11.83 -0.83 16.66
N ILE A 199 -12.83 -0.47 17.46
CA ILE A 199 -12.73 -0.39 18.92
C ILE A 199 -13.58 -1.47 19.58
N GLU A 200 -13.00 -2.25 20.49
CA GLU A 200 -13.69 -3.40 21.08
C GLU A 200 -14.50 -3.06 22.33
N ASN A 201 -14.01 -2.10 23.13
CA ASN A 201 -14.68 -1.62 24.33
C ASN A 201 -14.82 -0.10 24.29
N TYR A 202 -15.80 0.36 23.52
CA TYR A 202 -16.07 1.79 23.36
C TYR A 202 -16.39 2.48 24.70
N PRO A 203 -15.87 3.69 24.99
CA PRO A 203 -14.86 4.45 24.24
C PRO A 203 -13.42 4.21 24.73
N ASN A 204 -13.22 3.23 25.62
CA ASN A 204 -11.98 3.04 26.38
C ASN A 204 -10.91 2.23 25.64
N GLY A 205 -11.29 1.53 24.57
CA GLY A 205 -10.43 0.63 23.82
C GLY A 205 -10.06 -0.65 24.60
N PRO A 206 -9.04 -1.39 24.16
CA PRO A 206 -8.14 -1.08 23.04
C PRO A 206 -8.82 -1.08 21.66
N THR A 207 -8.11 -0.58 20.66
CA THR A 207 -8.44 -0.84 19.25
C THR A 207 -7.87 -2.17 18.80
N ALA A 208 -8.53 -2.78 17.81
CA ALA A 208 -8.15 -4.03 17.17
C ALA A 208 -8.11 -3.87 15.65
N VAL A 209 -7.44 -4.80 14.98
CA VAL A 209 -7.51 -4.89 13.51
C VAL A 209 -8.70 -5.74 13.13
N ARG A 210 -9.66 -5.17 12.40
CA ARG A 210 -10.71 -5.94 11.75
C ARG A 210 -10.30 -6.25 10.33
N TRP A 211 -10.36 -7.51 9.93
CA TRP A 211 -10.11 -7.92 8.55
C TRP A 211 -11.18 -8.86 8.01
N TYR A 212 -11.28 -8.92 6.68
CA TYR A 212 -12.27 -9.68 5.94
C TYR A 212 -11.63 -10.38 4.74
N GLN A 213 -12.19 -11.54 4.38
CA GLN A 213 -12.10 -12.12 3.04
C GLN A 213 -13.52 -12.26 2.47
N PHE A 214 -13.70 -11.85 1.21
CA PHE A 214 -14.94 -12.02 0.46
C PHE A 214 -14.67 -12.92 -0.75
N ASP A 215 -15.48 -13.95 -0.96
CA ASP A 215 -15.48 -14.73 -2.21
C ASP A 215 -16.21 -13.93 -3.28
N VAL A 216 -15.51 -13.59 -4.35
CA VAL A 216 -16.04 -12.83 -5.49
C VAL A 216 -15.98 -13.61 -6.80
N THR A 217 -15.86 -14.93 -6.70
CA THR A 217 -15.76 -15.84 -7.84
C THR A 217 -16.89 -15.62 -8.84
N GLY A 218 -16.53 -15.47 -10.12
CA GLY A 218 -17.48 -15.23 -11.19
C GLY A 218 -18.00 -13.78 -11.26
N GLY A 219 -17.44 -12.86 -10.48
CA GLY A 219 -17.74 -11.43 -10.57
C GLY A 219 -18.99 -11.04 -9.82
N ASN A 220 -19.27 -11.74 -8.71
CA ASN A 220 -20.42 -11.49 -7.86
C ASN A 220 -19.96 -11.11 -6.47
N PHE A 221 -20.58 -10.12 -5.84
CA PHE A 221 -20.37 -9.87 -4.41
C PHE A 221 -21.14 -10.90 -3.58
N PRO A 222 -20.56 -11.44 -2.50
CA PRO A 222 -21.22 -12.43 -1.67
C PRO A 222 -22.23 -11.76 -0.71
N ALA A 223 -23.19 -12.53 -0.20
CA ALA A 223 -24.12 -12.03 0.82
C ALA A 223 -23.44 -11.82 2.19
N THR A 224 -22.38 -12.58 2.49
CA THR A 224 -21.66 -12.56 3.77
C THR A 224 -20.15 -12.70 3.54
N ALA A 225 -19.33 -12.27 4.49
CA ALA A 225 -17.88 -12.54 4.46
C ALA A 225 -17.59 -14.04 4.49
N LEU A 226 -16.61 -14.50 3.69
CA LEU A 226 -16.11 -15.88 3.71
C LEU A 226 -15.39 -16.16 5.03
N GLN A 227 -14.58 -15.21 5.48
CA GLN A 227 -13.96 -15.21 6.81
C GLN A 227 -13.67 -13.78 7.26
N GLN A 228 -13.59 -13.60 8.58
CA GLN A 228 -13.39 -12.30 9.21
C GLN A 228 -12.99 -12.46 10.68
N GLN A 229 -12.24 -11.50 11.22
CA GLN A 229 -11.85 -11.50 12.63
C GLN A 229 -11.53 -10.08 13.09
N SER A 230 -11.84 -9.77 14.36
CA SER A 230 -11.15 -8.68 15.10
C SER A 230 -9.92 -9.28 15.78
N TRP A 231 -8.73 -8.86 15.37
CA TRP A 231 -7.46 -9.30 15.91
C TRP A 231 -7.00 -8.36 17.03
N ASP A 232 -7.16 -8.86 18.26
CA ASP A 232 -6.76 -8.22 19.52
C ASP A 232 -5.63 -9.00 20.23
N ASN A 233 -5.14 -10.07 19.58
CA ASN A 233 -4.14 -11.01 20.11
C ASN A 233 -4.51 -11.53 21.51
N ALA A 234 -5.75 -12.02 21.68
CA ALA A 234 -6.27 -12.55 22.94
C ALA A 234 -6.34 -11.51 24.06
N GLY A 235 -6.68 -10.27 23.72
CA GLY A 235 -6.90 -9.20 24.68
C GLY A 235 -5.66 -8.78 25.47
N ASP A 236 -4.49 -8.79 24.86
CA ASP A 236 -3.21 -8.46 25.53
C ASP A 236 -3.07 -6.98 25.98
N GLY A 237 -4.09 -6.17 25.71
CA GLY A 237 -4.16 -4.77 26.12
C GLY A 237 -3.42 -3.80 25.20
N LEU A 238 -2.80 -4.28 24.12
CA LEU A 238 -2.19 -3.41 23.11
C LEU A 238 -3.24 -2.85 22.16
N TRP A 239 -3.10 -1.57 21.85
CA TRP A 239 -3.90 -0.90 20.82
C TRP A 239 -3.29 -1.23 19.47
N ARG A 240 -4.06 -1.88 18.59
CA ARG A 240 -3.66 -2.17 17.21
C ARG A 240 -4.43 -1.27 16.26
N TRP A 241 -3.75 -0.54 15.38
CA TRP A 241 -4.39 0.38 14.43
C TRP A 241 -3.50 0.62 13.20
N MET A 242 -4.03 1.29 12.17
CA MET A 242 -3.42 1.44 10.84
C MET A 242 -3.02 0.10 10.22
N PRO A 243 -3.95 -0.85 10.06
CA PRO A 243 -3.63 -2.09 9.39
C PRO A 243 -3.40 -1.89 7.89
N SER A 244 -2.64 -2.81 7.31
CA SER A 244 -2.54 -3.00 5.87
C SER A 244 -2.32 -4.48 5.57
N ILE A 245 -3.22 -5.06 4.77
CA ILE A 245 -3.30 -6.48 4.44
C ILE A 245 -2.66 -6.80 3.09
N ALA A 246 -1.99 -7.96 3.01
CA ALA A 246 -1.45 -8.52 1.79
C ALA A 246 -1.64 -10.04 1.76
N VAL A 247 -1.74 -10.61 0.56
CA VAL A 247 -1.90 -12.05 0.34
C VAL A 247 -0.92 -12.52 -0.73
N ASP A 248 -0.12 -13.54 -0.43
CA ASP A 248 0.87 -14.11 -1.33
C ASP A 248 0.26 -15.05 -2.38
N GLU A 249 1.07 -15.51 -3.34
CA GLU A 249 0.64 -16.40 -4.41
C GLU A 249 0.11 -17.77 -3.95
N ASN A 250 0.39 -18.16 -2.70
CA ASN A 250 -0.10 -19.40 -2.10
C ASN A 250 -1.39 -19.18 -1.30
N GLY A 251 -1.88 -17.94 -1.20
CA GLY A 251 -3.05 -17.59 -0.40
C GLY A 251 -2.75 -17.39 1.09
N ASN A 252 -1.48 -17.27 1.48
CA ASN A 252 -1.12 -16.90 2.85
C ASN A 252 -1.27 -15.38 3.02
N THR A 253 -1.79 -14.98 4.16
CA THR A 253 -2.21 -13.59 4.43
C THR A 253 -1.37 -13.01 5.56
N VAL A 254 -0.80 -11.82 5.36
CA VAL A 254 -0.19 -11.02 6.43
C VAL A 254 -0.90 -9.68 6.55
N ILE A 255 -1.02 -9.23 7.80
CA ILE A 255 -1.46 -7.89 8.13
C ILE A 255 -0.36 -7.23 8.97
N GLY A 256 0.18 -6.13 8.48
CA GLY A 256 1.07 -5.26 9.25
C GLY A 256 0.30 -4.09 9.84
N TYR A 257 0.64 -3.67 11.06
CA TYR A 257 -0.07 -2.61 11.78
C TYR A 257 0.82 -1.96 12.85
N SER A 258 0.34 -0.83 13.38
CA SER A 258 0.94 -0.17 14.54
C SER A 258 0.45 -0.79 15.84
N THR A 259 1.29 -0.79 16.88
CA THR A 259 0.91 -1.14 18.26
C THR A 259 1.38 -0.10 19.27
N SER A 260 0.60 0.15 20.31
CA SER A 260 0.92 1.13 21.36
C SER A 260 0.10 0.87 22.62
N SER A 261 0.51 1.48 23.73
CA SER A 261 -0.26 1.50 24.97
C SER A 261 0.25 2.63 25.86
N ALA A 262 -0.30 2.78 27.07
CA ALA A 262 0.30 3.67 28.07
C ALA A 262 1.70 3.20 28.56
N SER A 263 2.07 1.93 28.32
CA SER A 263 3.32 1.32 28.78
C SER A 263 4.33 1.03 27.67
N ILE A 264 3.96 1.13 26.39
CA ILE A 264 4.89 1.00 25.26
C ILE A 264 4.82 2.22 24.33
N PHE A 265 5.90 2.47 23.61
CA PHE A 265 5.89 3.45 22.52
C PHE A 265 5.25 2.85 21.25
N PRO A 266 4.71 3.69 20.34
CA PRO A 266 4.26 3.25 19.03
C PRO A 266 5.31 2.38 18.33
N SER A 267 4.93 1.14 18.08
CA SER A 267 5.76 0.06 17.57
C SER A 267 5.12 -0.54 16.33
N ILE A 268 5.89 -1.27 15.52
CA ILE A 268 5.41 -1.89 14.28
C ILE A 268 5.38 -3.40 14.48
N ARG A 269 4.22 -4.02 14.23
CA ARG A 269 4.02 -5.46 14.32
C ARG A 269 3.28 -6.00 13.10
N TYR A 270 3.31 -7.31 12.96
CA TYR A 270 2.53 -8.01 11.95
C TYR A 270 2.05 -9.35 12.50
N ALA A 271 0.93 -9.82 11.96
CA ALA A 271 0.39 -11.14 12.21
C ALA A 271 -0.11 -11.75 10.90
N GLY A 272 -0.20 -13.08 10.84
CA GLY A 272 -0.55 -13.74 9.60
C GLY A 272 -1.19 -15.10 9.76
N ARG A 273 -1.64 -15.63 8.63
CA ARG A 273 -2.20 -16.98 8.49
C ARG A 273 -1.73 -17.63 7.20
N LEU A 274 -1.49 -18.93 7.25
CA LEU A 274 -1.33 -19.75 6.06
C LEU A 274 -2.71 -20.02 5.43
N ALA A 275 -2.73 -20.33 4.13
CA ALA A 275 -3.97 -20.70 3.43
C ALA A 275 -4.68 -21.91 4.09
N ALA A 276 -3.88 -22.86 4.60
CA ALA A 276 -4.36 -24.07 5.27
C ALA A 276 -4.78 -23.87 6.74
N ASP A 277 -4.54 -22.68 7.32
CA ASP A 277 -4.96 -22.41 8.69
C ASP A 277 -6.49 -22.38 8.78
N PRO A 278 -7.08 -22.77 9.92
CA PRO A 278 -8.51 -22.60 10.16
C PRO A 278 -8.99 -21.19 9.78
N PRO A 279 -10.17 -21.05 9.13
CA PRO A 279 -10.71 -19.75 8.79
C PRO A 279 -10.87 -18.83 10.00
N SER A 280 -10.78 -17.52 9.76
CA SER A 280 -10.99 -16.47 10.78
C SER A 280 -10.01 -16.53 11.97
N ASN A 281 -8.75 -16.90 11.70
CA ASN A 281 -7.72 -16.94 12.72
C ASN A 281 -6.32 -16.64 12.15
N LEU A 282 -5.62 -15.65 12.71
CA LEU A 282 -4.20 -15.35 12.42
C LEU A 282 -3.27 -16.29 13.22
N THR A 283 -3.31 -17.60 12.91
CA THR A 283 -2.68 -18.62 13.77
C THR A 283 -1.16 -18.63 13.79
N GLN A 284 -0.51 -17.93 12.85
CA GLN A 284 0.95 -17.79 12.86
C GLN A 284 1.44 -16.86 13.99
N GLY A 285 0.50 -16.22 14.70
CA GLY A 285 0.77 -15.34 15.82
C GLY A 285 1.23 -13.95 15.37
N GLU A 286 1.69 -13.17 16.34
CA GLU A 286 2.17 -11.81 16.14
C GLU A 286 3.68 -11.72 16.35
N ALA A 287 4.36 -11.01 15.45
CA ALA A 287 5.78 -10.70 15.56
C ALA A 287 6.02 -9.19 15.60
N VAL A 288 7.10 -8.80 16.29
CA VAL A 288 7.55 -7.40 16.37
C VAL A 288 8.52 -7.12 15.23
N MET A 289 8.11 -6.29 14.27
CA MET A 289 9.01 -5.78 13.22
C MET A 289 9.92 -4.69 13.77
N PHE A 290 9.39 -3.83 14.64
CA PHE A 290 10.16 -2.78 15.27
C PHE A 290 9.55 -2.36 16.61
N ALA A 291 10.35 -2.40 17.67
CA ALA A 291 9.97 -1.84 18.95
C ALA A 291 10.19 -0.32 18.92
N GLY A 292 9.14 0.45 19.23
CA GLY A 292 9.16 1.91 19.28
C GLY A 292 10.17 2.45 20.28
N VAL A 293 10.74 3.62 19.97
CA VAL A 293 11.82 4.22 20.76
C VAL A 293 11.43 5.55 21.43
N SER A 294 10.36 6.21 20.97
CA SER A 294 9.78 7.36 21.63
C SER A 294 8.30 7.50 21.30
N ALA A 295 7.60 8.39 22.02
CA ALA A 295 6.29 8.87 21.61
C ALA A 295 6.41 9.94 20.51
N GLN A 296 5.33 10.15 19.76
CA GLN A 296 5.12 11.35 18.94
C GLN A 296 4.49 12.43 19.82
N THR A 297 5.11 13.61 19.84
CA THR A 297 4.68 14.74 20.69
C THR A 297 4.40 16.01 19.88
N ASN A 298 4.54 15.97 18.56
CA ASN A 298 4.30 17.10 17.66
C ASN A 298 2.94 17.07 16.94
N GLY A 299 2.05 16.13 17.30
CA GLY A 299 0.70 15.99 16.73
C GLY A 299 0.11 14.60 16.99
N SER A 300 -1.14 14.38 16.60
CA SER A 300 -1.84 13.08 16.76
C SER A 300 -1.89 12.24 15.50
N ARG A 301 -1.85 12.87 14.31
CA ARG A 301 -1.96 12.18 13.02
C ARG A 301 -0.85 11.16 12.83
N TRP A 302 -1.19 9.98 12.32
CA TRP A 302 -0.30 8.83 12.22
C TRP A 302 -0.65 7.93 11.04
N GLY A 303 0.34 7.40 10.33
CA GLY A 303 0.21 6.17 9.54
C GLY A 303 -0.76 6.15 8.36
N ASP A 304 -1.28 7.28 7.87
CA ASP A 304 -2.25 7.42 6.75
C ASP A 304 -2.00 6.49 5.54
N TYR A 305 -0.73 6.27 5.20
CA TYR A 305 -0.30 5.45 4.06
C TYR A 305 0.58 4.27 4.48
N THR A 306 0.29 3.69 5.64
CA THR A 306 0.83 2.39 6.05
C THR A 306 0.50 1.37 4.98
N ARG A 307 1.49 0.54 4.61
CA ARG A 307 1.31 -0.37 3.48
C ARG A 307 2.07 -1.66 3.63
N THR A 308 1.37 -2.77 3.40
CA THR A 308 1.94 -4.11 3.23
C THR A 308 1.79 -4.53 1.77
N GLU A 309 2.85 -5.02 1.15
CA GLU A 309 2.85 -5.47 -0.24
C GLU A 309 3.65 -6.76 -0.38
N VAL A 310 3.23 -7.63 -1.31
CA VAL A 310 4.02 -8.80 -1.69
C VAL A 310 5.19 -8.36 -2.58
N ASP A 311 6.35 -8.96 -2.38
CA ASP A 311 7.52 -8.81 -3.25
C ASP A 311 7.24 -9.53 -4.58
N PRO A 312 7.11 -8.80 -5.71
CA PRO A 312 6.79 -9.43 -6.98
C PRO A 312 7.94 -10.28 -7.54
N SER A 313 9.16 -10.19 -6.97
CA SER A 313 10.30 -10.98 -7.44
C SER A 313 10.25 -12.44 -6.99
N ASP A 314 9.55 -12.73 -5.89
CA ASP A 314 9.41 -14.09 -5.35
C ASP A 314 7.96 -14.50 -5.04
N GLY A 315 6.99 -13.57 -5.12
CA GLY A 315 5.57 -13.88 -4.92
C GLY A 315 5.18 -14.26 -3.50
N MET A 316 6.13 -14.30 -2.55
CA MET A 316 5.97 -14.92 -1.22
C MET A 316 6.49 -14.05 -0.07
N SER A 317 7.47 -13.19 -0.31
CA SER A 317 7.95 -12.24 0.69
C SER A 317 7.01 -11.04 0.75
N PHE A 318 6.97 -10.40 1.92
CA PHE A 318 6.18 -9.19 2.15
C PHE A 318 7.11 -8.06 2.56
N TYR A 319 6.85 -6.86 2.02
CA TYR A 319 7.35 -5.61 2.57
C TYR A 319 6.26 -4.93 3.39
N HIS A 320 6.61 -4.40 4.55
CA HIS A 320 5.73 -3.54 5.32
C HIS A 320 6.41 -2.20 5.58
N ILE A 321 5.68 -1.11 5.33
CA ILE A 321 6.11 0.27 5.54
C ILE A 321 5.15 0.90 6.55
N ASN A 322 5.70 1.39 7.66
CA ASN A 322 4.91 2.02 8.71
C ASN A 322 5.74 3.08 9.47
N GLN A 323 5.05 3.89 10.26
CA GLN A 323 5.62 4.95 11.06
C GLN A 323 6.12 4.44 12.41
N TYR A 324 7.13 5.10 12.94
CA TYR A 324 7.57 5.05 14.34
C TYR A 324 7.96 6.46 14.77
N ALA A 325 8.09 6.72 16.07
CA ALA A 325 8.56 8.02 16.54
C ALA A 325 9.98 7.95 17.12
N GLN A 326 10.74 9.01 16.90
CA GLN A 326 12.04 9.28 17.50
C GLN A 326 12.15 10.77 17.84
N SER A 327 12.60 11.10 19.04
CA SER A 327 12.75 12.49 19.51
C SER A 327 11.46 13.33 19.36
N GLY A 328 10.29 12.71 19.55
CA GLY A 328 8.99 13.38 19.49
C GLY A 328 8.40 13.57 18.09
N ILE A 329 9.08 13.10 17.04
CA ILE A 329 8.70 13.27 15.62
C ILE A 329 8.59 11.90 14.96
N TRP A 330 7.66 11.74 14.02
CA TRP A 330 7.52 10.51 13.23
C TRP A 330 8.68 10.31 12.23
N HIS A 331 8.95 9.05 11.96
CA HIS A 331 9.88 8.53 10.97
C HIS A 331 9.27 7.29 10.32
N THR A 332 9.80 6.88 9.17
CA THR A 332 9.33 5.69 8.44
C THR A 332 10.31 4.53 8.61
N ARG A 333 9.80 3.32 8.75
CA ARG A 333 10.59 2.09 8.68
C ARG A 333 10.00 1.12 7.66
N ILE A 334 10.88 0.42 6.97
CA ILE A 334 10.55 -0.62 6.00
C ILE A 334 11.13 -1.94 6.52
N GLY A 335 10.36 -3.01 6.45
CA GLY A 335 10.78 -4.36 6.83
C GLY A 335 10.38 -5.36 5.75
N LYS A 336 11.15 -6.45 5.66
CA LYS A 336 10.88 -7.58 4.77
C LYS A 336 10.77 -8.85 5.61
N PHE A 337 9.75 -9.67 5.38
CA PHE A 337 9.54 -10.95 6.06
C PHE A 337 8.76 -11.93 5.17
N ASN A 338 8.71 -13.22 5.53
CA ASN A 338 7.95 -14.26 4.83
C ASN A 338 7.50 -15.36 5.79
N PHE A 339 6.60 -16.24 5.34
CA PHE A 339 6.28 -17.47 6.07
C PHE A 339 7.36 -18.52 5.82
N GLN A 340 8.01 -19.00 6.89
CA GLN A 340 8.94 -20.12 6.78
C GLN A 340 8.15 -21.45 6.79
N GLY A 341 7.89 -22.06 5.62
CA GLY A 341 7.38 -23.44 5.56
C GLY A 341 6.38 -23.86 4.46
N GLY A 342 6.14 -23.08 3.40
CA GLY A 342 4.99 -23.27 2.50
C GLY A 342 5.18 -23.93 1.12
N GLY A 343 6.28 -24.62 0.84
CA GLY A 343 6.55 -25.25 -0.47
C GLY A 343 8.04 -25.46 -0.66
N ALA A 344 8.44 -26.49 -1.43
CA ALA A 344 9.82 -27.00 -1.49
C ALA A 344 10.85 -25.88 -1.29
N SER A 345 11.57 -25.96 -0.17
CA SER A 345 12.87 -25.30 -0.04
C SER A 345 13.58 -25.54 -1.37
N PRO A 346 14.09 -24.50 -2.07
CA PRO A 346 15.04 -24.77 -3.12
C PRO A 346 16.04 -25.71 -2.47
N THR A 347 16.12 -26.95 -2.98
CA THR A 347 17.16 -27.87 -2.55
C THR A 347 18.41 -27.00 -2.54
N PRO A 348 19.10 -26.83 -1.40
CA PRO A 348 20.34 -26.11 -1.42
C PRO A 348 21.20 -26.91 -2.37
N SER A 349 21.27 -26.47 -3.63
CA SER A 349 22.53 -26.48 -4.32
C SER A 349 23.48 -25.87 -3.28
N PRO A 350 24.62 -26.50 -2.96
CA PRO A 350 25.58 -25.93 -2.04
C PRO A 350 26.07 -24.61 -2.64
N SER A 351 25.28 -23.56 -2.44
CA SER A 351 25.72 -22.19 -2.47
C SER A 351 26.44 -22.02 -1.16
N ALA A 352 27.72 -21.70 -1.27
CA ALA A 352 28.60 -21.49 -0.15
C ALA A 352 27.86 -20.70 0.94
N THR A 353 27.97 -21.19 2.18
CA THR A 353 27.63 -20.44 3.39
C THR A 353 27.92 -18.96 3.13
N PRO A 354 26.92 -18.05 3.18
CA PRO A 354 27.22 -16.63 3.11
C PRO A 354 28.16 -16.37 4.28
N SER A 355 29.43 -16.15 3.97
CA SER A 355 30.40 -15.62 4.93
C SER A 355 29.72 -14.43 5.56
N SER A 356 29.78 -14.33 6.89
CA SER A 356 29.43 -13.11 7.64
C SER A 356 29.68 -11.88 6.77
N CYS A 357 28.65 -11.08 6.47
CA CYS A 357 28.81 -9.86 5.70
C CYS A 357 29.75 -8.92 6.48
N SER A 358 31.04 -9.03 6.23
CA SER A 358 32.05 -8.10 6.67
C SER A 358 32.21 -7.05 5.58
N TRP A 359 32.18 -5.78 5.98
CA TRP A 359 32.61 -4.71 5.09
C TRP A 359 34.10 -4.89 4.78
N ALA A 360 34.42 -4.97 3.50
CA ALA A 360 35.78 -4.87 3.00
C ALA A 360 35.82 -3.75 1.97
N ASN A 361 36.90 -2.97 1.97
CA ASN A 361 37.10 -1.95 0.95
C ASN A 361 37.35 -2.64 -0.40
N GLY A 362 36.68 -2.17 -1.44
CA GLY A 362 37.09 -2.44 -2.83
C GLY A 362 38.33 -1.61 -3.21
N PRO A 363 38.85 -1.76 -4.44
CA PRO A 363 39.89 -0.88 -4.96
C PRO A 363 39.39 0.57 -5.00
N ASP A 364 40.30 1.50 -4.75
CA ASP A 364 40.05 2.93 -4.87
C ASP A 364 39.67 3.28 -6.32
N LEU A 365 38.78 4.28 -6.48
CA LEU A 365 38.51 4.88 -7.79
C LEU A 365 39.83 5.43 -8.40
N PRO A 366 39.97 5.45 -9.75
CA PRO A 366 41.18 5.95 -10.41
C PRO A 366 41.53 7.41 -10.08
N SER A 367 40.55 8.19 -9.61
CA SER A 367 40.73 9.53 -9.07
C SER A 367 39.78 9.79 -7.91
N THR A 368 40.16 10.68 -6.99
CA THR A 368 39.24 11.20 -5.98
C THR A 368 38.09 11.92 -6.65
N ASP A 369 36.86 11.58 -6.28
CA ASP A 369 35.67 12.07 -6.95
C ASP A 369 34.53 12.27 -5.94
N THR A 370 33.73 13.32 -6.15
CA THR A 370 32.54 13.62 -5.37
C THR A 370 31.41 14.08 -6.29
N ARG A 371 30.16 13.85 -5.85
CA ARG A 371 28.94 14.23 -6.58
C ARG A 371 28.79 13.54 -7.95
N SER A 372 29.42 12.39 -8.12
CA SER A 372 29.16 11.44 -9.19
C SER A 372 27.98 10.52 -8.87
N VAL A 373 27.47 9.84 -9.89
CA VAL A 373 26.36 8.89 -9.77
C VAL A 373 26.82 7.49 -10.15
N GLY A 374 26.50 6.53 -9.29
CA GLY A 374 26.76 5.11 -9.50
C GLY A 374 25.56 4.41 -10.15
N VAL A 375 25.81 3.57 -11.16
CA VAL A 375 24.79 2.80 -11.85
C VAL A 375 25.28 1.39 -12.18
N PHE A 376 24.52 0.37 -11.78
CA PHE A 376 24.78 -1.00 -12.20
C PHE A 376 24.16 -1.25 -13.58
N PHE A 377 24.91 -1.84 -14.51
CA PHE A 377 24.41 -2.18 -15.84
C PHE A 377 24.22 -3.70 -15.96
N PRO A 378 22.97 -4.21 -15.86
CA PRO A 378 22.71 -5.64 -15.78
C PRO A 378 23.21 -6.44 -17.00
N ALA A 379 23.20 -5.82 -18.19
CA ALA A 379 23.53 -6.51 -19.43
C ALA A 379 25.00 -7.01 -19.49
N ASN A 380 25.92 -6.40 -18.75
CA ASN A 380 27.31 -6.86 -18.68
C ASN A 380 27.82 -7.10 -17.25
N GLY A 381 26.95 -6.92 -16.24
CA GLY A 381 27.28 -7.12 -14.84
C GLY A 381 28.35 -6.16 -14.29
N LYS A 382 28.56 -5.01 -14.94
CA LYS A 382 29.53 -4.00 -14.51
C LYS A 382 28.83 -2.85 -13.79
N PHE A 383 29.58 -2.17 -12.92
CA PHE A 383 29.11 -0.96 -12.24
C PHE A 383 29.81 0.25 -12.83
N TYR A 384 29.08 1.34 -13.06
CA TYR A 384 29.61 2.56 -13.65
C TYR A 384 29.48 3.72 -12.69
N VAL A 385 30.50 4.56 -12.63
CA VAL A 385 30.46 5.87 -11.96
C VAL A 385 30.53 6.93 -13.04
N MET A 386 29.54 7.81 -13.03
CA MET A 386 29.29 8.77 -14.10
C MET A 386 29.48 10.20 -13.56
N GLY A 387 30.34 10.96 -14.22
CA GLY A 387 30.63 12.36 -13.92
C GLY A 387 31.31 12.58 -12.57
N GLY A 388 30.94 13.68 -11.92
CA GLY A 388 31.51 14.13 -10.65
C GLY A 388 32.60 15.18 -10.82
N ARG A 389 33.32 15.45 -9.74
CA ARG A 389 34.40 16.44 -9.68
C ARG A 389 35.46 16.07 -8.64
N ASP A 390 36.70 16.43 -8.93
CA ASP A 390 37.84 16.14 -8.06
C ASP A 390 37.98 17.14 -6.90
N LEU A 391 39.02 16.94 -6.06
CA LEU A 391 39.33 17.81 -4.92
C LEU A 391 39.68 19.27 -5.31
N ASN A 392 40.05 19.51 -6.57
CA ASN A 392 40.37 20.82 -7.10
C ASN A 392 39.16 21.48 -7.80
N ASN A 393 37.97 20.87 -7.72
CA ASN A 393 36.77 21.23 -8.48
C ASN A 393 36.96 21.14 -10.01
N VAL A 394 37.78 20.19 -10.48
CA VAL A 394 37.86 19.82 -11.89
C VAL A 394 36.84 18.74 -12.18
N GLU A 395 36.03 18.95 -13.21
CA GLU A 395 34.93 18.08 -13.61
C GLU A 395 35.47 16.78 -14.24
N VAL A 396 34.92 15.64 -13.80
CA VAL A 396 35.31 14.31 -14.29
C VAL A 396 34.47 13.98 -15.52
N THR A 397 35.08 14.09 -16.70
CA THR A 397 34.34 13.93 -17.96
C THR A 397 34.32 12.50 -18.50
N ASN A 398 35.08 11.57 -17.92
CA ASN A 398 35.11 10.16 -18.33
C ASN A 398 34.40 9.26 -17.31
N PRO A 399 33.53 8.33 -17.73
CA PRO A 399 33.00 7.30 -16.84
C PRO A 399 34.10 6.40 -16.26
N PHE A 400 33.90 5.95 -15.02
CA PHE A 400 34.64 4.82 -14.48
C PHE A 400 33.78 3.56 -14.54
N GLU A 401 34.38 2.44 -14.92
CA GLU A 401 33.74 1.12 -14.92
C GLU A 401 34.45 0.25 -13.90
N TYR A 402 33.70 -0.26 -12.95
CA TYR A 402 34.13 -1.28 -12.02
C TYR A 402 33.76 -2.65 -12.57
N ASP A 403 34.76 -3.51 -12.63
CA ASP A 403 34.61 -4.92 -12.94
C ASP A 403 34.66 -5.75 -11.66
N PRO A 404 33.52 -6.30 -11.18
CA PRO A 404 33.50 -7.15 -10.00
C PRO A 404 34.29 -8.46 -10.17
N GLY A 405 34.50 -8.92 -11.41
CA GLY A 405 35.22 -10.16 -11.71
C GLY A 405 36.73 -10.03 -11.57
N SER A 406 37.30 -8.89 -11.97
CA SER A 406 38.73 -8.59 -11.78
C SER A 406 39.01 -7.72 -10.56
N ASN A 407 37.96 -7.25 -9.87
CA ASN A 407 38.05 -6.33 -8.72
C ASN A 407 38.91 -5.09 -9.06
N SER A 408 38.58 -4.42 -10.17
CA SER A 408 39.38 -3.31 -10.71
C SER A 408 38.51 -2.24 -11.36
N TRP A 409 38.98 -0.99 -11.29
CA TRP A 409 38.40 0.13 -12.02
C TRP A 409 39.12 0.38 -13.34
N THR A 410 38.36 0.77 -14.37
CA THR A 410 38.87 1.24 -15.66
C THR A 410 38.23 2.58 -16.00
N THR A 411 39.03 3.59 -16.34
CA THR A 411 38.53 4.83 -16.93
C THR A 411 38.13 4.57 -18.38
N LYS A 412 36.86 4.82 -18.73
CA LYS A 412 36.36 4.61 -20.09
C LYS A 412 36.81 5.77 -20.98
N ALA A 413 37.22 5.44 -22.20
CA ALA A 413 37.68 6.43 -23.18
C ALA A 413 36.57 7.38 -23.67
N ALA A 414 35.31 7.01 -23.49
CA ALA A 414 34.19 7.90 -23.76
C ALA A 414 34.23 9.10 -22.81
N ALA A 415 34.05 10.30 -23.34
CA ALA A 415 33.96 11.52 -22.55
C ALA A 415 32.59 12.17 -22.77
N TYR A 416 32.02 12.76 -21.73
CA TYR A 416 30.86 13.63 -21.89
C TYR A 416 31.26 14.85 -22.72
N PRO A 417 30.40 15.31 -23.65
CA PRO A 417 30.67 16.51 -24.44
C PRO A 417 30.50 17.81 -23.62
N ASP A 418 30.02 17.69 -22.38
CA ASP A 418 29.77 18.79 -21.46
C ASP A 418 30.86 18.84 -20.38
N ALA A 419 31.19 20.05 -19.94
CA ALA A 419 32.12 20.34 -18.84
C ALA A 419 31.41 20.59 -17.50
N PHE A 420 30.10 20.30 -17.38
CA PHE A 420 29.34 20.37 -16.13
C PHE A 420 28.78 18.97 -15.76
N THR A 421 29.65 18.10 -15.28
CA THR A 421 29.34 16.67 -15.08
C THR A 421 29.13 16.28 -13.62
N ASN A 422 29.18 17.24 -12.70
CA ASN A 422 28.82 17.06 -11.30
C ASN A 422 27.29 17.17 -11.10
N ASN A 423 26.75 16.51 -10.06
CA ASN A 423 25.31 16.56 -9.72
C ASN A 423 24.37 15.95 -10.79
N MET A 424 24.86 15.01 -11.60
CA MET A 424 24.04 14.34 -12.62
C MET A 424 23.15 13.25 -12.01
N ALA A 425 22.08 12.92 -12.74
CA ALA A 425 21.32 11.69 -12.55
C ALA A 425 21.60 10.74 -13.73
N CYS A 426 21.73 9.45 -13.46
CA CYS A 426 21.93 8.42 -14.47
C CYS A 426 21.01 7.23 -14.19
N GLY A 427 20.53 6.59 -15.24
CA GLY A 427 19.71 5.39 -15.16
C GLY A 427 19.96 4.51 -16.38
N VAL A 428 19.69 3.22 -16.24
CA VAL A 428 19.73 2.26 -17.35
C VAL A 428 18.34 2.18 -17.96
N LEU A 429 18.23 2.45 -19.26
CA LEU A 429 17.01 2.21 -20.02
C LEU A 429 17.17 0.94 -20.85
N ASN A 430 16.23 0.00 -20.71
CA ASN A 430 16.11 -1.11 -21.65
C ASN A 430 15.19 -0.67 -22.79
N ASP A 431 15.76 -0.45 -23.97
CA ASP A 431 14.98 -0.24 -25.21
C ASP A 431 14.61 -1.62 -25.79
N SER A 432 13.73 -2.31 -25.08
CA SER A 432 12.96 -3.43 -25.63
C SER A 432 11.49 -3.01 -25.55
N GLY A 433 11.00 -2.47 -26.66
CA GLY A 433 9.60 -2.06 -26.83
C GLY A 433 8.59 -3.17 -26.62
#